data_AF-A0A843C5N7-F1
#
_entry.id   AF-A0A843C5N7-F1
#
_cell.length_a   1.000
_cell.length_b   1.000
_cell.length_c   1.000
_cell.angle_alpha   90.00
_cell.angle_beta   90.00
_cell.angle_gamma   90.00
#
_symmetry.space_group_name_H-M   'P 1'
#
loop_
_entity.id
_entity.type
_entity.pdbx_description
1 polymer ?
#
loop_
_entity_poly.entity_id
_entity_poly.type
_entity_poly.pdbx_seq_one_letter_code
_entity_poly.pdbx_strand_id
1 'polypeptide(L)'
;MELQKFLQTLEKNSVGMYKVYDRFTFDNLFRVLLNEDFEPEDALNFILCNCSLSAIIFEERIYNKYYLSISADDTISPDLAALRNQYLFEIVQNEVLAVVEEIRREIERLEKE
;
A
#
# COMPACT_ATOMS: atom_id res chain seq x y z
N MET A 1 -8.72 -10.90 -13.18
CA MET A 1 -9.46 -11.11 -11.88
C MET A 1 -8.69 -10.57 -10.68
N GLU A 2 -7.37 -10.37 -10.82
CA GLU A 2 -6.53 -9.88 -9.72
C GLU A 2 -6.69 -8.39 -9.51
N LEU A 3 -6.89 -7.61 -10.59
CA LEU A 3 -7.11 -6.17 -10.51
C LEU A 3 -8.30 -5.80 -9.60
N GLN A 4 -9.46 -6.41 -9.79
CA GLN A 4 -10.64 -6.10 -8.95
C GLN A 4 -10.39 -6.43 -7.47
N LYS A 5 -9.74 -7.56 -7.19
CA LYS A 5 -9.38 -7.94 -5.82
C LYS A 5 -8.40 -6.95 -5.21
N PHE A 6 -7.40 -6.50 -5.98
CA PHE A 6 -6.45 -5.50 -5.53
C PHE A 6 -7.13 -4.16 -5.26
N LEU A 7 -7.99 -3.69 -6.16
CA LEU A 7 -8.70 -2.41 -5.99
C LEU A 7 -9.63 -2.41 -4.76
N GLN A 8 -10.15 -3.57 -4.34
CA GLN A 8 -10.95 -3.68 -3.11
C GLN A 8 -10.14 -3.50 -1.83
N THR A 9 -8.81 -3.65 -1.87
CA THR A 9 -7.94 -3.39 -0.70
C THR A 9 -7.60 -1.92 -0.53
N LEU A 10 -7.81 -1.10 -1.56
CA LEU A 10 -7.47 0.31 -1.55
C LEU A 10 -8.61 1.15 -0.96
N GLU A 11 -8.24 2.06 -0.07
CA GLU A 11 -9.16 3.09 0.44
C GLU A 11 -9.51 4.08 -0.69
N LYS A 12 -10.75 4.59 -0.68
CA LYS A 12 -11.19 5.67 -1.56
C LYS A 12 -11.25 7.00 -0.81
N ASN A 13 -10.98 8.09 -1.51
CA ASN A 13 -11.20 9.44 -0.98
C ASN A 13 -12.69 9.85 -1.08
N SER A 14 -13.02 11.07 -0.62
CA SER A 14 -14.38 11.60 -0.59
C SER A 14 -15.05 11.75 -1.97
N VAL A 15 -14.27 11.72 -3.05
CA VAL A 15 -14.77 11.80 -4.43
C VAL A 15 -14.74 10.44 -5.15
N GLY A 16 -14.45 9.35 -4.43
CA GLY A 16 -14.53 7.98 -4.94
C GLY A 16 -13.29 7.48 -5.68
N MET A 17 -12.17 8.21 -5.65
CA MET A 17 -10.90 7.79 -6.27
C MET A 17 -10.07 6.95 -5.31
N TYR A 18 -9.35 5.95 -5.83
CA TYR A 18 -8.45 5.11 -5.02
C TYR A 18 -7.25 5.92 -4.53
N LYS A 19 -6.95 5.86 -3.23
CA LYS A 19 -5.79 6.55 -2.65
C LYS A 19 -4.53 5.76 -2.96
N VAL A 20 -3.63 6.36 -3.74
CA VAL A 20 -2.33 5.78 -4.10
C VAL A 20 -1.26 6.83 -3.79
N TYR A 21 -0.81 6.85 -2.54
CA TYR A 21 0.03 7.94 -2.03
C TYR A 21 1.50 7.55 -1.83
N ASP A 22 1.79 6.27 -1.80
CA ASP A 22 3.14 5.73 -1.65
C ASP A 22 3.55 4.92 -2.89
N ARG A 23 4.87 4.85 -3.12
CA ARG A 23 5.47 4.16 -4.25
C ARG A 23 5.14 2.67 -4.30
N PHE A 24 5.01 2.00 -3.16
CA PHE A 24 4.77 0.56 -3.14
C PHE A 24 3.37 0.25 -3.66
N THR A 25 2.37 1.00 -3.21
CA THR A 25 1.00 0.89 -3.71
C THR A 25 0.93 1.21 -5.20
N PHE A 26 1.61 2.26 -5.66
CA PHE A 26 1.68 2.59 -7.09
C PHE A 26 2.30 1.45 -7.90
N ASP A 27 3.50 1.00 -7.51
CA ASP A 27 4.23 -0.02 -8.26
C ASP A 27 3.45 -1.35 -8.27
N ASN A 28 2.82 -1.72 -7.16
CA ASN A 28 1.98 -2.93 -7.10
C ASN A 28 0.75 -2.81 -8.00
N LEU A 29 0.03 -1.69 -7.97
CA LEU A 29 -1.12 -1.47 -8.85
C LEU A 29 -0.68 -1.50 -10.33
N PHE A 30 0.44 -0.84 -10.64
CA PHE A 30 0.99 -0.80 -11.98
C PHE A 30 1.31 -2.20 -12.49
N ARG A 31 2.01 -3.04 -11.69
CA ARG A 31 2.29 -4.43 -12.05
C ARG A 31 1.02 -5.26 -12.26
N VAL A 32 0.01 -5.08 -11.41
CA VAL A 32 -1.27 -5.77 -11.56
C VAL A 32 -1.97 -5.38 -12.87
N LEU A 33 -1.87 -4.12 -13.29
CA LEU A 33 -2.40 -3.67 -14.59
C LEU A 33 -1.62 -4.32 -15.75
N LEU A 34 -0.28 -4.33 -15.68
CA LEU A 34 0.55 -5.00 -16.71
C LEU A 34 0.24 -6.50 -16.83
N ASN A 35 -0.02 -7.18 -15.70
CA ASN A 35 -0.42 -8.59 -15.67
C ASN A 35 -1.82 -8.86 -16.23
N GLU A 36 -2.65 -7.83 -16.38
CA GLU A 36 -3.96 -7.93 -17.05
C GLU A 36 -3.87 -7.40 -18.50
N ASP A 37 -2.67 -7.49 -19.11
CA ASP A 37 -2.36 -7.15 -20.50
C ASP A 37 -2.53 -5.66 -20.85
N PHE A 38 -2.42 -4.76 -19.87
CA PHE A 38 -2.35 -3.32 -20.15
C PHE A 38 -0.96 -2.95 -20.65
N GLU A 39 -0.90 -2.18 -21.75
CA GLU A 39 0.33 -1.49 -22.13
C GLU A 39 0.67 -0.41 -21.07
N PRO A 40 1.95 -0.04 -20.90
CA PRO A 40 2.37 0.90 -19.86
C PRO A 40 1.61 2.23 -19.88
N GLU A 41 1.33 2.77 -21.06
CA GLU A 41 0.56 4.00 -21.24
C GLU A 41 -0.91 3.83 -20.82
N ASP A 42 -1.53 2.69 -21.12
CA ASP A 42 -2.90 2.38 -20.73
C ASP A 42 -3.01 2.15 -19.22
N ALA A 43 -2.03 1.49 -18.62
CA ALA A 43 -1.91 1.32 -17.17
C ALA A 43 -1.79 2.69 -16.47
N LEU A 44 -0.93 3.58 -16.99
CA LEU A 44 -0.80 4.93 -16.45
C LEU A 44 -2.10 5.72 -16.60
N ASN A 45 -2.76 5.66 -17.76
CA ASN A 45 -4.05 6.33 -17.99
C ASN A 45 -5.11 5.84 -17.00
N PHE A 46 -5.19 4.52 -16.76
CA PHE A 46 -6.08 3.97 -15.75
C PHE A 46 -5.83 4.60 -14.37
N ILE A 47 -4.56 4.69 -13.95
CA ILE A 47 -4.20 5.28 -12.66
C ILE A 47 -4.58 6.76 -12.60
N LEU A 48 -4.24 7.54 -13.64
CA LEU A 48 -4.54 8.98 -13.69
C LEU A 48 -6.04 9.27 -13.64
N CYS A 49 -6.87 8.41 -14.25
CA CYS A 49 -8.32 8.58 -14.26
C CYS A 49 -9.02 8.11 -12.98
N ASN A 50 -8.45 7.13 -12.27
CA ASN A 50 -9.16 6.44 -11.18
C ASN A 50 -8.52 6.64 -9.79
N CYS A 51 -7.29 7.16 -9.71
CA CYS A 51 -6.54 7.26 -8.47
C CYS A 51 -6.25 8.71 -8.06
N SER A 52 -6.34 8.96 -6.75
CA SER A 52 -5.80 10.15 -6.12
C SER A 52 -4.34 9.89 -5.77
N LEU A 53 -3.44 10.72 -6.30
CA LEU A 53 -2.00 10.53 -6.17
C LEU A 53 -1.37 11.58 -5.26
N SER A 54 -0.28 11.22 -4.59
CA SER A 54 0.56 12.20 -3.88
C SER A 54 1.51 12.91 -4.85
N ALA A 55 2.03 14.06 -4.44
CA ALA A 55 3.04 14.79 -5.22
C ALA A 55 4.31 13.94 -5.48
N ILE A 56 4.69 13.11 -4.50
CA ILE A 56 5.86 12.22 -4.59
C ILE A 56 5.68 11.21 -5.72
N ILE A 57 4.50 10.61 -5.85
CA ILE A 57 4.22 9.69 -6.97
C ILE A 57 4.33 10.41 -8.31
N PHE A 58 3.77 11.62 -8.40
CA PHE A 58 3.85 12.41 -9.62
C PHE A 58 5.30 12.71 -10.00
N GLU A 59 6.13 13.14 -9.06
CA GLU A 59 7.53 13.46 -9.32
C GLU A 59 8.35 12.20 -9.67
N GLU A 60 8.32 11.21 -8.78
CA GLU A 60 9.24 10.08 -8.85
C GLU A 60 8.82 9.05 -9.89
N ARG A 61 7.53 8.79 -10.07
CA ARG A 61 7.07 7.76 -11.00
C ARG A 61 6.69 8.33 -12.35
N ILE A 62 5.84 9.35 -12.36
CA ILE A 62 5.21 9.84 -13.59
C ILE A 62 6.13 10.81 -14.34
N TYR A 63 6.55 11.88 -13.69
CA TYR A 63 7.38 12.93 -14.28
C TYR A 63 8.75 12.41 -14.70
N ASN A 64 9.43 11.68 -13.81
CA ASN A 64 10.70 11.02 -14.10
C ASN A 64 10.55 9.76 -14.98
N LYS A 65 9.31 9.36 -15.31
CA LYS A 65 8.98 8.19 -16.14
C LYS A 65 9.52 6.85 -15.62
N TYR A 66 9.83 6.73 -14.33
CA TYR A 66 10.26 5.45 -13.76
C TYR A 66 9.18 4.36 -13.82
N TYR A 67 7.91 4.71 -14.06
CA TYR A 67 6.87 3.71 -14.34
C TYR A 67 7.19 2.83 -15.57
N LEU A 68 7.95 3.35 -16.55
CA LEU A 68 8.37 2.58 -17.74
C LEU A 68 9.43 1.51 -17.42
N SER A 69 10.06 1.59 -16.25
CA SER A 69 11.04 0.61 -15.78
C SER A 69 10.42 -0.46 -14.91
N ILE A 70 9.11 -0.40 -14.64
CA ILE A 70 8.39 -1.41 -13.86
C ILE A 70 8.01 -2.55 -14.79
N SER A 71 8.48 -3.77 -14.47
CA SER A 71 8.05 -5.00 -15.12
C SER A 71 6.95 -5.69 -14.32
N ALA A 72 6.06 -6.40 -15.02
CA ALA A 72 5.03 -7.23 -14.39
C ALA A 72 5.64 -8.35 -13.50
N ASP A 73 6.82 -8.83 -13.89
CA ASP A 73 7.59 -9.85 -13.17
C ASP A 73 8.43 -9.29 -12.00
N ASP A 74 8.50 -7.96 -11.84
CA ASP A 74 9.31 -7.36 -10.80
C ASP A 74 8.74 -7.71 -9.42
N THR A 75 9.61 -8.24 -8.57
CA THR A 75 9.30 -8.45 -7.17
C THR A 75 9.99 -7.38 -6.32
N ILE A 76 9.38 -7.06 -5.16
CA ILE A 76 10.08 -6.26 -4.15
C ILE A 76 11.43 -6.94 -3.86
N SER A 77 12.50 -6.15 -3.86
CA SER A 77 13.83 -6.69 -3.58
C SER A 77 13.85 -7.33 -2.19
N PRO A 78 14.58 -8.45 -1.99
CA PRO A 78 14.53 -9.19 -0.73
C PRO A 78 14.89 -8.38 0.51
N ASP A 79 15.84 -7.45 0.37
CA ASP A 79 16.27 -6.50 1.41
C ASP A 79 15.14 -5.53 1.80
N LEU A 80 14.43 -4.98 0.81
CA LEU A 80 13.32 -4.07 1.03
C LEU A 80 12.09 -4.81 1.60
N ALA A 81 11.90 -6.07 1.20
CA ALA A 81 10.90 -6.97 1.78
C ALA A 81 11.17 -7.20 3.27
N ALA A 82 12.44 -7.51 3.61
CA ALA A 82 12.87 -7.74 4.98
C ALA A 82 12.68 -6.48 5.83
N LEU A 83 13.09 -5.32 5.32
CA LEU A 83 12.92 -4.04 6.00
C LEU A 83 11.44 -3.72 6.25
N ARG A 84 10.57 -3.89 5.24
CA ARG A 84 9.12 -3.70 5.37
C ARG A 84 8.54 -4.61 6.45
N ASN A 85 8.92 -5.89 6.44
CA ASN A 85 8.42 -6.87 7.39
C ASN A 85 8.89 -6.56 8.82
N GLN A 86 10.10 -6.04 8.99
CA GLN A 86 10.62 -5.60 10.29
C GLN A 86 9.79 -4.46 10.86
N TYR A 87 9.53 -3.40 10.08
CA TYR A 87 8.69 -2.29 10.54
C TYR A 87 7.25 -2.72 10.81
N LEU A 88 6.69 -3.59 9.97
CA LEU A 88 5.35 -4.12 10.19
C LEU A 88 5.28 -4.89 11.53
N PHE A 89 6.29 -5.71 11.81
CA PHE A 89 6.38 -6.46 13.06
C PHE A 89 6.48 -5.53 14.27
N GLU A 90 7.30 -4.48 14.20
CA GLU A 90 7.44 -3.49 15.26
C GLU A 90 6.11 -2.75 15.54
N ILE A 91 5.39 -2.33 14.49
CA ILE A 91 4.07 -1.71 14.63
C ILE A 91 3.09 -2.65 15.34
N VAL A 92 2.99 -3.90 14.87
CA VAL A 92 2.09 -4.89 15.47
C VAL A 92 2.47 -5.18 16.92
N GLN A 93 3.76 -5.29 17.23
CA GLN A 93 4.23 -5.48 18.61
C GLN A 93 3.80 -4.32 19.52
N ASN A 94 3.93 -3.08 19.05
CA ASN A 94 3.54 -1.91 19.81
C ASN A 94 2.03 -1.86 20.08
N GLU A 95 1.21 -2.16 19.07
CA GLU A 95 -0.26 -2.23 19.21
C GLU A 95 -0.68 -3.35 20.18
N VAL A 96 -0.08 -4.53 20.07
CA VAL A 96 -0.36 -5.66 20.98
C VAL A 96 0.03 -5.32 22.42
N LEU A 97 1.19 -4.68 22.61
CA LEU A 97 1.64 -4.27 23.95
C LEU A 97 0.67 -3.26 24.57
N ALA A 98 0.17 -2.29 23.79
CA ALA A 98 -0.82 -1.33 24.25
C ALA A 98 -2.11 -2.01 24.75
N VAL A 99 -2.62 -2.97 23.99
CA VAL A 99 -3.81 -3.75 24.37
C VAL A 99 -3.57 -4.59 25.64
N VAL A 100 -2.40 -5.23 25.75
CA VAL A 100 -2.05 -6.04 26.93
C VAL A 100 -1.99 -5.18 28.20
N GLU A 101 -1.40 -3.98 28.12
CA GLU A 101 -1.36 -3.06 29.26
C GLU A 101 -2.74 -2.51 29.64
N GLU A 102 -3.63 -2.30 28.66
CA GLU A 102 -5.02 -1.91 28.92
C GLU A 102 -5.78 -3.02 29.66
N ILE A 103 -5.67 -4.27 29.19
CA ILE A 103 -6.28 -5.44 29.84
C ILE A 103 -5.74 -5.61 31.26
N ARG A 104 -4.43 -5.46 31.48
CA ARG A 104 -3.82 -5.58 32.80
C ARG A 104 -4.41 -4.57 33.79
N ARG A 105 -4.53 -3.30 33.37
CA ARG A 105 -5.11 -2.24 34.21
C ARG A 105 -6.56 -2.52 34.59
N GLU A 106 -7.33 -3.07 33.67
CA GLU A 106 -8.72 -3.42 33.89
C GLU A 106 -8.87 -4.57 34.89
N ILE A 107 -8.05 -5.61 34.78
CA ILE A 107 -8.01 -6.72 35.77
C ILE A 107 -7.67 -6.18 37.17
N GLU A 108 -6.62 -5.36 37.28
CA GLU A 108 -6.23 -4.77 38.57
C GLU A 108 -7.31 -3.85 39.17
N ARG A 109 -8.17 -3.24 38.35
CA ARG A 109 -9.32 -2.47 38.81
C ARG A 109 -10.39 -3.39 39.40
N LEU A 110 -10.75 -4.44 38.67
CA LEU A 110 -11.77 -5.41 39.09
C LEU A 110 -11.37 -6.19 40.34
N GLU A 111 -10.07 -6.44 40.56
CA GLU A 111 -9.56 -7.09 41.78
C GLU A 111 -9.60 -6.18 43.02
N LYS A 112 -9.77 -4.86 42.84
CA LYS A 112 -9.82 -3.86 43.93
C LYS A 112 -11.25 -3.44 44.31
N GLU A 113 -12.25 -3.89 43.56
CA GLU A 113 -13.69 -3.71 43.85
C GLU A 113 -14.26 -4.89 44.64
#